data_AF-A0A6P0N4W0-F1
#
_entry.id   AF-A0A6P0N4W0-F1
#
_cell.length_a   1.000
_cell.length_b   1.000
_cell.length_c   1.000
_cell.angle_alpha   90.00
_cell.angle_beta   90.00
_cell.angle_gamma   90.00
#
_symmetry.space_group_name_H-M   'P 1'
#
loop_
_entity.id
_entity.type
_entity.pdbx_description
1 polymer ?
#
loop_
_entity_poly.entity_id
_entity_poly.type
_entity_poly.pdbx_seq_one_letter_code
_entity_poly.pdbx_strand_id
1 'polypeptide(L)'
;MSLKHEQTGRLARIRQSFFDLPTWVQIWMMFILGPVNMATLAFLNQPAGVLIAALALSGMIITVAIVIAVGGFSKLAAAGHVLPWTPLVLILTFARPDGTAVYQAFLTALLVINVISLAFDLNDLRIWLKSRAQT
;
A
#
# COMPACT_ATOMS: atom_id res chain seq x y z
N MET A 1 -24.90 3.11 -25.13
CA MET A 1 -24.13 4.01 -24.24
C MET A 1 -22.65 3.70 -24.47
N SER A 2 -21.82 4.70 -24.82
CA SER A 2 -20.44 4.47 -25.29
C SER A 2 -19.49 4.11 -24.13
N LEU A 3 -18.64 3.10 -24.31
CA LEU A 3 -17.61 2.65 -23.35
C LEU A 3 -16.75 3.81 -22.82
N LYS A 4 -16.49 4.83 -23.65
CA LYS A 4 -15.76 6.04 -23.24
C LYS A 4 -16.48 6.85 -22.16
N HIS A 5 -17.80 7.01 -22.25
CA HIS A 5 -18.57 7.74 -21.23
C HIS A 5 -18.61 7.00 -19.89
N GLU A 6 -18.67 5.67 -19.92
CA GLU A 6 -18.64 4.83 -18.73
C GLU A 6 -17.29 4.89 -18.01
N GLN A 7 -16.18 4.86 -18.75
CA GLN A 7 -14.84 4.98 -18.18
C GLN A 7 -14.57 6.35 -17.57
N THR A 8 -14.99 7.45 -18.23
CA THR A 8 -14.87 8.80 -17.68
C THR A 8 -15.65 8.94 -16.36
N GLY A 9 -16.83 8.33 -16.27
CA GLY A 9 -17.61 8.30 -15.03
C GLY A 9 -16.93 7.52 -13.91
N ARG A 10 -16.28 6.38 -14.22
CA ARG A 10 -15.58 5.55 -13.21
C ARG A 10 -14.34 6.25 -12.63
N LEU A 11 -13.53 6.87 -13.48
CA LEU A 11 -12.34 7.59 -13.04
C LEU A 11 -12.70 8.79 -12.16
N ALA A 12 -13.77 9.52 -12.49
CA ALA A 12 -14.28 10.60 -11.67
C ALA A 12 -14.72 10.13 -10.28
N ARG A 13 -15.39 8.97 -10.18
CA ARG A 13 -15.78 8.37 -8.90
C ARG A 13 -14.58 7.93 -8.06
N ILE A 14 -13.59 7.28 -8.67
CA ILE A 14 -12.36 6.88 -7.96
C ILE A 14 -11.66 8.13 -7.41
N ARG A 15 -11.50 9.16 -8.26
CA ARG A 15 -10.91 10.43 -7.85
C ARG A 15 -11.68 11.05 -6.69
N GLN A 16 -13.01 11.12 -6.77
CA GLN A 16 -13.83 11.67 -5.68
C GLN A 16 -13.63 10.86 -4.40
N SER A 17 -13.69 9.53 -4.47
CA SER A 17 -13.51 8.65 -3.30
C SER A 17 -12.16 8.81 -2.60
N PHE A 18 -11.11 9.21 -3.33
CA PHE A 18 -9.81 9.55 -2.74
C PHE A 18 -9.88 10.88 -1.98
N PHE A 19 -10.52 11.89 -2.55
CA PHE A 19 -10.66 13.21 -1.91
C PHE A 19 -11.65 13.20 -0.74
N ASP A 20 -12.53 12.20 -0.66
CA ASP A 20 -13.41 11.96 0.49
C ASP A 20 -12.67 11.37 1.71
N LEU A 21 -11.43 10.88 1.54
CA LEU A 21 -10.60 10.44 2.65
C LEU A 21 -10.18 11.65 3.51
N PRO A 22 -9.90 11.46 4.81
CA PRO A 22 -9.34 12.53 5.63
C PRO A 22 -8.06 13.11 5.01
N THR A 23 -7.90 14.43 5.00
CA THR A 23 -6.76 15.11 4.34
C THR A 23 -5.40 14.59 4.82
N TRP A 24 -5.27 14.24 6.11
CA TRP A 24 -4.03 13.67 6.64
C TRP A 24 -3.70 12.30 6.04
N VAL A 25 -4.71 11.47 5.72
CA VAL A 25 -4.53 10.18 5.04
C VAL A 25 -4.07 10.41 3.60
N GLN A 26 -4.67 11.37 2.90
CA GLN A 26 -4.25 11.74 1.54
C GLN A 26 -2.78 12.17 1.53
N ILE A 27 -2.37 13.03 2.47
CA ILE A 27 -0.98 13.47 2.61
C ILE A 27 -0.06 12.30 2.93
N TRP A 28 -0.44 11.46 3.90
CA TRP A 28 0.33 10.27 4.29
C TRP A 28 0.57 9.35 3.09
N MET A 29 -0.48 9.04 2.32
CA MET A 29 -0.37 8.15 1.17
C MET A 29 0.48 8.74 0.05
N MET A 30 0.26 10.01 -0.30
CA MET A 30 0.88 10.63 -1.49
C MET A 30 2.32 11.09 -1.26
N PHE A 31 2.66 11.54 -0.06
CA PHE A 31 3.95 12.17 0.22
C PHE A 31 4.87 11.35 1.13
N ILE A 32 4.36 10.30 1.77
CA ILE A 32 5.16 9.47 2.68
C ILE A 32 5.12 8.02 2.23
N LEU A 33 3.97 7.36 2.34
CA LEU A 33 3.84 5.92 2.12
C LEU A 33 4.18 5.50 0.69
N GLY A 34 3.58 6.15 -0.30
CA GLY A 34 3.83 5.88 -1.71
C GLY A 34 5.30 6.14 -2.08
N PRO A 35 5.84 7.35 -1.86
CA PRO A 35 7.23 7.66 -2.16
C PRO A 35 8.25 6.74 -1.49
N VAL A 36 8.07 6.39 -0.22
CA VAL A 36 9.01 5.51 0.49
C VAL A 36 8.97 4.08 -0.05
N ASN A 37 7.79 3.54 -0.35
CA ASN A 37 7.69 2.22 -1.00
C ASN A 37 8.26 2.24 -2.42
N MET A 38 8.05 3.32 -3.19
CA MET A 38 8.67 3.49 -4.52
C MET A 38 10.19 3.65 -4.44
N ALA A 39 10.72 4.25 -3.38
CA ALA A 39 12.16 4.43 -3.18
C ALA A 39 12.91 3.09 -3.05
N THR A 40 12.23 1.97 -2.79
CA THR A 40 12.84 0.63 -2.87
C THR A 40 13.52 0.34 -4.22
N LEU A 41 13.03 0.95 -5.31
CA LEU A 41 13.62 0.84 -6.65
C LEU A 41 15.04 1.41 -6.74
N ALA A 42 15.42 2.34 -5.87
CA ALA A 42 16.78 2.88 -5.81
C ALA A 42 17.78 1.91 -5.17
N PHE A 43 17.31 0.83 -4.53
CA PHE A 43 18.12 -0.12 -3.77
C PHE A 43 18.07 -1.54 -4.34
N LEU A 44 17.71 -1.72 -5.61
CA LEU A 44 17.64 -3.05 -6.25
C LEU A 44 18.98 -3.80 -6.26
N ASN A 45 20.10 -3.07 -6.22
CA ASN A 45 21.45 -3.62 -6.17
C ASN A 45 21.93 -3.97 -4.74
N GLN A 46 21.13 -3.69 -3.70
CA GLN A 46 21.46 -4.06 -2.32
C GLN A 46 21.03 -5.50 -2.01
N PRO A 47 21.58 -6.12 -0.95
CA PRO A 47 21.18 -7.46 -0.53
C PRO A 47 19.67 -7.55 -0.28
N ALA A 48 19.01 -8.55 -0.89
CA ALA A 48 17.56 -8.71 -0.92
C ALA A 48 16.75 -7.51 -1.50
N GLY A 49 17.39 -6.55 -2.17
CA GLY A 49 16.77 -5.34 -2.70
C GLY A 49 15.61 -5.61 -3.66
N VAL A 50 15.76 -6.58 -4.57
CA VAL A 50 14.70 -7.00 -5.50
C VAL A 50 13.49 -7.58 -4.76
N LEU A 51 13.71 -8.44 -3.75
CA LEU A 51 12.64 -9.03 -2.96
C LEU A 51 11.87 -7.95 -2.17
N ILE A 52 12.60 -7.05 -1.51
CA ILE A 52 12.03 -5.94 -0.74
C ILE A 52 11.21 -5.01 -1.65
N ALA A 53 11.73 -4.67 -2.83
CA ALA A 53 10.99 -3.88 -3.81
C ALA A 53 9.75 -4.61 -4.33
N ALA A 54 9.85 -5.91 -4.62
CA ALA A 54 8.72 -6.70 -5.07
C ALA A 54 7.59 -6.73 -4.02
N LEU A 55 7.91 -6.93 -2.74
CA LEU A 55 6.92 -6.92 -1.66
C LEU A 55 6.32 -5.53 -1.43
N ALA A 56 7.13 -4.47 -1.43
CA ALA A 56 6.66 -3.10 -1.27
C ALA A 56 5.70 -2.69 -2.41
N LEU A 57 6.12 -2.90 -3.66
CA LEU A 57 5.37 -2.49 -4.84
C LEU A 57 4.15 -3.36 -5.11
N SER A 58 4.22 -4.67 -4.86
CA SER A 58 3.06 -5.55 -5.04
C SER A 58 1.89 -5.15 -4.13
N GLY A 59 2.17 -4.71 -2.89
CA GLY A 59 1.14 -4.14 -2.01
C GLY A 59 0.43 -2.95 -2.66
N MET A 60 1.19 -2.02 -3.23
CA MET A 60 0.63 -0.86 -3.94
C MET A 60 -0.18 -1.28 -5.18
N ILE A 61 0.37 -2.18 -6.01
CA ILE A 61 -0.25 -2.62 -7.26
C ILE A 61 -1.57 -3.34 -6.99
N ILE A 62 -1.61 -4.25 -6.02
CA ILE A 62 -2.81 -5.01 -5.67
C ILE A 62 -3.88 -4.06 -5.13
N THR A 63 -3.53 -3.12 -4.24
CA THR A 63 -4.46 -2.10 -3.74
C THR A 63 -5.05 -1.27 -4.87
N VAL A 64 -4.22 -0.77 -5.79
CA VAL A 64 -4.69 0.02 -6.94
C VAL A 64 -5.62 -0.82 -7.82
N ALA A 65 -5.29 -2.09 -8.07
CA ALA A 65 -6.15 -3.00 -8.82
C ALA A 65 -7.52 -3.20 -8.15
N ILE A 66 -7.56 -3.35 -6.83
CA ILE A 66 -8.80 -3.45 -6.04
C ILE A 66 -9.61 -2.15 -6.15
N VAL A 67 -8.98 -0.99 -5.97
CA VAL A 67 -9.64 0.33 -6.07
C VAL A 67 -10.25 0.52 -7.45
N ILE A 68 -9.53 0.16 -8.51
CA ILE A 68 -10.06 0.20 -9.88
C ILE A 68 -11.25 -0.75 -9.98
N ALA A 69 -11.10 -2.03 -9.60
CA ALA A 69 -12.13 -3.06 -9.71
C ALA A 69 -13.43 -2.69 -8.96
N VAL A 70 -13.31 -2.19 -7.74
CA VAL A 70 -14.43 -1.76 -6.89
C VAL A 70 -14.99 -0.38 -7.30
N GLY A 71 -14.19 0.44 -7.98
CA GLY A 71 -14.59 1.77 -8.44
C GLY A 71 -14.43 2.87 -7.39
N GLY A 72 -13.57 2.67 -6.40
CA GLY A 72 -13.24 3.65 -5.37
C GLY A 72 -12.49 3.06 -4.18
N PHE A 73 -12.04 3.93 -3.28
CA PHE A 73 -11.43 3.52 -2.01
C PHE A 73 -12.46 2.83 -1.13
N SER A 74 -12.11 1.63 -0.64
CA SER A 74 -12.95 0.83 0.24
C SER A 74 -12.09 0.11 1.27
N LYS A 75 -12.70 -0.39 2.34
CA LYS A 75 -11.97 -1.18 3.36
C LYS A 75 -11.38 -2.48 2.82
N LEU A 76 -11.87 -2.99 1.68
CA LEU A 76 -11.26 -4.12 0.99
C LEU A 76 -9.90 -3.76 0.38
N ALA A 77 -9.68 -2.50 -0.01
CA ALA A 77 -8.42 -2.07 -0.59
C ALA A 77 -7.24 -2.29 0.38
N ALA A 78 -7.48 -2.21 1.69
CA ALA A 78 -6.49 -2.52 2.73
C ALA A 78 -5.95 -3.97 2.63
N ALA A 79 -6.76 -4.93 2.16
CA ALA A 79 -6.31 -6.31 1.96
C ALA A 79 -5.14 -6.41 0.96
N GLY A 80 -5.08 -5.49 -0.02
CA GLY A 80 -4.01 -5.42 -1.00
C GLY A 80 -2.65 -5.13 -0.39
N HIS A 81 -2.60 -4.32 0.67
CA HIS A 81 -1.38 -4.05 1.42
C HIS A 81 -1.06 -5.16 2.42
N VAL A 82 -2.07 -5.69 3.12
CA VAL A 82 -1.84 -6.65 4.22
C VAL A 82 -1.09 -7.89 3.73
N LEU A 83 -1.43 -8.42 2.55
CA LEU A 83 -0.79 -9.64 2.03
C LEU A 83 0.72 -9.46 1.76
N PRO A 84 1.20 -8.43 1.05
CA PRO A 84 2.62 -8.30 0.75
C PRO A 84 3.41 -7.57 1.83
N TRP A 85 2.80 -6.64 2.57
CA TRP A 85 3.52 -5.85 3.57
C TRP A 85 3.71 -6.58 4.90
N THR A 86 2.86 -7.55 5.23
CA THR A 86 3.09 -8.41 6.40
C THR A 86 4.43 -9.16 6.29
N PRO A 87 4.72 -9.95 5.23
CA PRO A 87 6.01 -10.60 5.10
C PRO A 87 7.17 -9.59 4.94
N LEU A 88 6.94 -8.42 4.31
CA LEU A 88 7.95 -7.36 4.26
C LEU A 88 8.35 -6.91 5.67
N VAL A 89 7.39 -6.55 6.51
CA VAL A 89 7.65 -6.12 7.91
C VAL A 89 8.35 -7.23 8.70
N LEU A 90 7.94 -8.49 8.54
CA LEU A 90 8.60 -9.61 9.20
C LEU A 90 10.06 -9.78 8.77
N ILE A 91 10.36 -9.68 7.47
CA ILE A 91 11.73 -9.73 6.95
C ILE A 91 12.55 -8.58 7.53
N LEU A 92 12.04 -7.35 7.48
CA LEU A 92 12.77 -6.18 7.98
C LEU A 92 13.00 -6.20 9.50
N THR A 93 12.17 -6.94 10.25
CA THR A 93 12.27 -7.05 11.71
C THR A 93 13.18 -8.20 12.14
N PHE A 94 13.05 -9.38 11.52
CA PHE A 94 13.67 -10.62 12.00
C PHE A 94 14.77 -11.18 11.09
N ALA A 95 14.78 -10.80 9.82
CA ALA A 95 15.72 -11.30 8.81
C ALA A 95 16.28 -10.14 7.98
N ARG A 96 16.59 -9.03 8.66
CA ARG A 96 16.99 -7.78 8.00
C ARG A 96 18.31 -8.01 7.26
N PRO A 97 18.39 -7.71 5.96
CA PRO A 97 19.63 -7.85 5.21
C PRO A 97 20.66 -6.79 5.63
N ASP A 98 21.92 -7.19 5.70
CA ASP A 98 23.04 -6.26 5.86
C ASP A 98 23.31 -5.48 4.57
N GLY A 99 23.91 -4.30 4.68
CA GLY A 99 24.20 -3.46 3.52
C GLY A 99 24.78 -2.11 3.91
N THR A 100 24.78 -1.17 2.97
CA THR A 100 25.34 0.18 3.22
C THR A 100 24.60 0.93 4.32
N ALA A 101 25.25 1.89 4.99
CA ALA A 101 24.62 2.70 6.03
C ALA A 101 23.35 3.43 5.53
N VAL A 102 23.38 3.93 4.28
CA VAL A 102 22.22 4.57 3.64
C VAL A 102 21.08 3.57 3.44
N TYR A 103 21.39 2.36 2.97
CA TYR A 103 20.39 1.30 2.82
C TYR A 103 19.79 0.91 4.17
N GLN A 104 20.61 0.80 5.22
CA GLN A 104 20.11 0.53 6.57
C GLN A 104 19.16 1.63 7.05
N ALA A 105 19.55 2.91 6.95
CA ALA A 105 18.66 4.02 7.31
C ALA A 105 17.33 3.96 6.53
N PHE A 106 17.39 3.66 5.24
CA PHE A 106 16.20 3.46 4.41
C PHE A 106 15.32 2.29 4.88
N LEU A 107 15.89 1.13 5.18
CA LEU A 107 15.13 -0.02 5.69
C LEU A 107 14.43 0.28 7.02
N THR A 108 15.04 1.10 7.88
CA THR A 108 14.39 1.56 9.13
C THR A 108 13.17 2.43 8.81
N ALA A 109 13.31 3.39 7.89
CA ALA A 109 12.19 4.24 7.48
C ALA A 109 11.07 3.42 6.83
N LEU A 110 11.42 2.51 5.92
CA LEU A 110 10.49 1.59 5.26
C LEU A 110 9.73 0.74 6.28
N LEU A 111 10.42 0.18 7.29
CA LEU A 111 9.80 -0.60 8.36
C LEU A 111 8.80 0.24 9.16
N VAL A 112 9.21 1.40 9.68
CA VAL A 112 8.36 2.26 10.52
C VAL A 112 7.09 2.66 9.76
N ILE A 113 7.24 3.11 8.52
CA ILE A 113 6.11 3.57 7.70
C ILE A 113 5.15 2.43 7.37
N ASN A 114 5.68 1.25 7.01
CA ASN A 114 4.84 0.09 6.72
C ASN A 114 4.17 -0.47 7.99
N VAL A 115 4.82 -0.45 9.16
CA VAL A 115 4.18 -0.87 10.42
C VAL A 115 3.01 0.03 10.77
N ILE A 116 3.18 1.36 10.70
CA ILE A 116 2.11 2.32 10.95
C ILE A 116 0.95 2.09 9.98
N SER A 117 1.26 1.91 8.69
CA SER A 117 0.23 1.74 7.66
C SER A 117 -0.50 0.41 7.81
N LEU A 118 0.23 -0.68 8.07
CA LEU A 118 -0.32 -2.01 8.29
C LEU A 118 -1.24 -2.06 9.52
N ALA A 119 -0.95 -1.29 10.58
CA ALA A 119 -1.85 -1.19 11.72
C ALA A 119 -3.23 -0.60 11.33
N PHE A 120 -3.25 0.42 10.47
CA PHE A 120 -4.49 0.96 9.92
C PHE A 120 -5.16 -0.04 8.97
N ASP A 121 -4.39 -0.68 8.07
CA ASP A 121 -4.91 -1.64 7.09
C ASP A 121 -5.54 -2.86 7.78
N LEU A 122 -4.93 -3.38 8.85
CA LEU A 122 -5.48 -4.50 9.63
C LEU A 122 -6.81 -4.15 10.30
N ASN A 123 -6.94 -2.92 10.82
CA ASN A 123 -8.20 -2.46 11.39
C ASN A 123 -9.29 -2.35 10.31
N ASP A 124 -8.96 -1.82 9.14
CA ASP A 124 -9.90 -1.71 8.02
C ASP A 124 -10.31 -3.07 7.47
N LEU A 125 -9.36 -3.99 7.31
CA LEU A 125 -9.64 -5.37 6.91
C LEU A 125 -10.54 -6.07 7.94
N ARG A 126 -10.28 -5.89 9.24
CA ARG A 126 -11.12 -6.42 10.31
C ARG A 126 -12.55 -5.89 10.22
N ILE A 127 -12.73 -4.59 10.01
CA ILE A 127 -14.06 -3.99 9.87
C ILE A 127 -14.78 -4.53 8.63
N TRP A 128 -14.07 -4.69 7.51
CA TRP A 128 -14.62 -5.27 6.29
C TRP A 128 -15.05 -6.74 6.46
N LEU A 129 -14.24 -7.57 7.12
CA LEU A 129 -14.61 -8.96 7.40
C LEU A 129 -15.87 -9.05 8.26
N LYS A 130 -15.98 -8.18 9.28
CA LYS A 130 -17.17 -8.12 10.13
C LYS A 130 -18.42 -7.72 9.36
N SER A 131 -18.33 -6.78 8.42
CA SER A 131 -19.49 -6.38 7.63
C SER A 131 -19.96 -7.46 6.65
N ARG A 132 -19.06 -8.36 6.22
CA ARG A 132 -19.40 -9.54 5.38
C ARG A 132 -19.99 -10.70 6.17
N ALA A 133 -19.68 -10.83 7.45
CA ALA A 133 -20.21 -11.89 8.31
C ALA A 133 -21.66 -11.63 8.77
N GLN A 134 -22.19 -10.43 8.53
CA GLN A 134 -23.54 -10.00 8.93
C GLN A 134 -24.55 -10.03 7.76
N THR A 135 -24.11 -10.46 6.57
CA THR A 135 -24.92 -10.64 5.35
C THR A 135 -25.03 -12.12 5.03
#